data_AF-A0A534T5N8-F1
#
_entry.id   AF-A0A534T5N8-F1
#
_cell.length_a   1.000
_cell.length_b   1.000
_cell.length_c   1.000
_cell.angle_alpha   90.00
_cell.angle_beta   90.00
_cell.angle_gamma   90.00
#
_symmetry.space_group_name_H-M   'P 1'
#
loop_
_entity.id
_entity.type
_entity.pdbx_description
1 polymer ?
#
loop_
_entity_poly.entity_id
_entity_poly.type
_entity_poly.pdbx_seq_one_letter_code
_entity_poly.pdbx_strand_id
1 'polypeptide(L)'
;MRFRIAVLVFLLACTPARAAFHLALIDEVMSGAGGNANVQLVEIRMLAMFQSSVAATRLTALNCDGTSFAVLLQVPFNVPNSGANVRWLMASPNDATFSAASGIHADFYWDNASAGNIDPTCGMVCWGAPGGFVPPPATWD
;
A
#
# COMPACT_ATOMS: atom_id res chain seq x y z
N MET A 1 2.34 26.02 39.89
CA MET A 1 2.20 24.55 39.92
C MET A 1 1.21 24.02 38.87
N ARG A 2 0.00 24.58 38.74
CA ARG A 2 -1.04 24.13 37.79
C ARG A 2 -0.64 24.18 36.30
N PHE A 3 0.13 25.18 35.88
CA PHE A 3 0.62 25.31 34.50
C PHE A 3 1.65 24.22 34.10
N ARG A 4 2.45 23.73 35.06
CA ARG A 4 3.46 22.68 34.82
C ARG A 4 2.84 21.30 34.67
N ILE A 5 1.72 21.05 35.36
CA ILE A 5 0.94 19.81 35.26
C ILE A 5 0.26 19.72 33.89
N ALA A 6 -0.32 20.83 33.40
CA ALA A 6 -0.95 20.88 32.08
C ALA A 6 0.04 20.59 30.94
N VAL A 7 1.27 21.11 31.01
CA VAL A 7 2.32 20.85 30.00
C VAL A 7 2.79 19.39 30.01
N LEU A 8 2.92 18.77 31.20
CA LEU A 8 3.35 17.37 31.31
C LEU A 8 2.30 16.40 30.75
N VAL A 9 1.01 16.70 30.97
CA VAL A 9 -0.11 15.91 30.42
C VAL A 9 -0.20 16.04 28.91
N PHE A 10 0.11 17.21 28.34
CA PHE A 10 0.09 17.43 26.89
C PHE A 10 1.21 16.66 26.15
N LEU A 11 2.39 16.53 26.76
CA LEU A 11 3.49 15.75 26.21
C LEU A 11 3.23 14.23 26.21
N LEU A 12 2.38 13.74 27.12
CA LEU A 12 1.94 12.33 27.17
C LEU A 12 0.81 12.00 26.19
N ALA A 13 0.15 13.01 25.61
CA ALA A 13 -0.97 12.83 24.68
C ALA A 13 -0.56 12.56 23.23
N CYS A 14 0.73 12.73 22.89
CA CYS A 14 1.26 12.36 21.58
C CYS A 14 1.44 10.83 21.53
N THR A 15 0.36 10.10 21.23
CA THR A 15 0.47 8.67 20.90
C THR A 15 1.20 8.53 19.56
N PRO A 16 2.15 7.59 19.43
CA PRO A 16 2.78 7.34 18.15
C PRO A 16 1.70 6.84 17.19
N ALA A 17 1.54 7.50 16.04
CA ALA A 17 0.69 7.04 14.96
C ALA A 17 1.30 5.75 14.39
N ARG A 18 0.96 4.61 14.98
CA ARG A 18 1.39 3.29 14.52
C ARG A 18 0.28 2.68 13.69
N ALA A 19 0.54 2.50 12.40
CA ALA A 19 -0.28 1.63 11.58
C ALA A 19 -0.25 0.20 12.16
N ALA A 20 -1.37 -0.52 12.13
CA ALA A 20 -1.43 -1.92 12.59
C ALA A 20 -0.57 -2.87 11.73
N PHE A 21 -0.06 -2.40 10.59
CA PHE A 21 0.74 -3.12 9.59
C PHE A 21 2.18 -2.55 9.45
N HIS A 22 2.68 -1.80 10.43
CA HIS A 22 3.99 -1.12 10.36
C HIS A 22 5.21 -2.06 10.29
N LEU A 23 5.03 -3.36 10.51
CA LEU A 23 6.04 -4.40 10.31
C LEU A 23 5.78 -5.14 9.00
N ALA A 24 5.61 -4.38 7.91
CA ALA A 24 5.48 -4.91 6.55
C ALA A 24 6.27 -4.02 5.56
N LEU A 25 6.69 -4.61 4.43
CA LEU A 25 7.43 -3.92 3.38
C LEU A 25 6.99 -4.38 1.99
N ILE A 26 7.29 -3.57 0.98
CA ILE A 26 7.23 -4.01 -0.42
C ILE A 26 8.39 -5.00 -0.64
N ASP A 27 8.07 -6.25 -0.97
CA ASP A 27 9.05 -7.31 -1.24
C ASP A 27 9.41 -7.36 -2.73
N GLU A 28 8.44 -7.11 -3.61
CA GLU A 28 8.63 -7.12 -5.06
C GLU A 28 7.72 -6.09 -5.75
N VAL A 29 8.23 -5.52 -6.84
CA VAL A 29 7.48 -4.70 -7.80
C VAL A 29 7.81 -5.19 -9.20
N MET A 30 6.77 -5.44 -10.01
CA MET A 30 6.93 -5.72 -11.43
C MET A 30 5.97 -4.83 -12.22
N SER A 31 6.50 -3.96 -13.08
CA SER A 31 5.74 -3.00 -13.90
C SER A 31 5.61 -3.43 -15.36
N GLY A 32 5.74 -4.74 -15.62
CA GLY A 32 5.63 -5.32 -16.96
C GLY A 32 5.86 -6.83 -16.97
N ALA A 33 5.11 -7.57 -16.15
CA ALA A 33 5.28 -9.00 -15.97
C ALA A 33 5.11 -9.77 -17.29
N GLY A 34 6.00 -10.73 -17.54
CA GLY A 34 6.01 -11.50 -18.79
C GLY A 34 6.26 -10.65 -20.05
N GLY A 35 6.84 -9.45 -19.91
CA GLY A 35 7.05 -8.51 -21.02
C GLY A 35 5.80 -7.72 -21.42
N ASN A 36 4.71 -7.83 -20.66
CA ASN A 36 3.48 -7.09 -20.90
C ASN A 36 3.34 -5.95 -19.88
N ALA A 37 3.52 -4.71 -20.33
CA ALA A 37 3.43 -3.51 -19.48
C ALA A 37 2.08 -3.34 -18.77
N ASN A 38 1.01 -3.98 -19.27
CA ASN A 38 -0.31 -3.93 -18.63
C ASN A 38 -0.47 -4.91 -17.47
N VAL A 39 0.43 -5.89 -17.34
CA VAL A 39 0.43 -6.85 -16.24
C VAL A 39 1.44 -6.38 -15.21
N GLN A 40 0.94 -5.83 -14.11
CA GLN A 40 1.78 -5.25 -13.07
C GLN A 40 1.44 -5.86 -11.71
N LEU A 41 2.42 -5.89 -10.80
CA LEU A 41 2.21 -6.35 -9.44
C LEU A 41 3.07 -5.59 -8.43
N VAL A 42 2.57 -5.54 -7.21
CA VAL A 42 3.28 -5.12 -6.01
C VAL A 42 3.00 -6.14 -4.92
N GLU A 43 4.05 -6.83 -4.47
CA GLU A 43 3.98 -7.80 -3.38
C GLU A 43 4.39 -7.16 -2.07
N ILE A 44 3.59 -7.40 -1.03
CA ILE A 44 3.87 -6.94 0.33
C ILE A 44 4.18 -8.14 1.22
N ARG A 45 5.31 -8.08 1.93
CA ARG A 45 5.71 -9.08 2.93
C ARG A 45 5.48 -8.59 4.35
N MET A 46 4.77 -9.39 5.13
CA MET A 46 4.64 -9.21 6.58
C MET A 46 5.89 -9.72 7.29
N LEU A 47 6.53 -8.87 8.08
CA LEU A 47 7.73 -9.22 8.86
C LEU A 47 7.39 -9.83 10.23
N ALA A 48 6.14 -9.67 10.69
CA ALA A 48 5.65 -10.19 11.94
C ALA A 48 4.19 -10.65 11.81
N MET A 49 3.68 -11.31 12.85
CA MET A 49 2.25 -11.62 12.96
C MET A 49 1.40 -10.34 13.17
N PHE A 50 0.10 -10.45 12.89
CA PHE A 50 -0.92 -9.40 13.02
C PHE A 50 -0.77 -8.19 12.10
N GLN A 51 -0.05 -8.31 10.99
CA GLN A 51 0.13 -7.23 10.00
C GLN A 51 -0.93 -7.25 8.87
N SER A 52 -2.05 -7.95 9.07
CA SER A 52 -3.11 -8.11 8.06
C SER A 52 -4.13 -6.97 7.99
N SER A 53 -4.06 -6.02 8.93
CA SER A 53 -4.99 -4.89 9.02
C SER A 53 -4.68 -3.77 8.02
N VAL A 54 -4.72 -4.07 6.72
CA VAL A 54 -4.26 -3.21 5.61
C VAL A 54 -5.39 -2.44 4.90
N ALA A 55 -6.63 -2.56 5.36
CA ALA A 55 -7.76 -1.84 4.78
C ALA A 55 -7.50 -0.32 4.74
N ALA A 56 -7.95 0.31 3.66
CA ALA A 56 -7.78 1.72 3.36
C ALA A 56 -6.33 2.21 3.21
N THR A 57 -5.34 1.32 3.14
CA THR A 57 -4.01 1.69 2.60
C THR A 57 -4.10 2.02 1.11
N ARG A 58 -3.18 2.86 0.61
CA ARG A 58 -3.09 3.20 -0.82
C ARG A 58 -1.79 2.69 -1.40
N LEU A 59 -1.90 2.18 -2.63
CA LEU A 59 -0.79 1.98 -3.55
C LEU A 59 -0.74 3.20 -4.49
N THR A 60 0.41 3.87 -4.52
CA THR A 60 0.63 5.08 -5.31
C THR A 60 1.88 4.93 -6.15
N ALA A 61 1.81 5.34 -7.42
CA ALA A 61 2.95 5.44 -8.31
C ALA A 61 3.25 6.92 -8.57
N LEU A 62 4.53 7.30 -8.48
CA LEU A 62 5.03 8.61 -8.85
C LEU A 62 5.75 8.50 -10.18
N ASN A 63 5.62 9.54 -11.00
CA ASN A 63 6.40 9.65 -12.22
C ASN A 63 7.89 9.88 -11.94
N CYS A 64 8.70 9.86 -12.99
CA CYS A 64 10.16 9.85 -12.91
C CYS A 64 10.79 11.08 -12.26
N ASP A 65 10.13 12.23 -12.32
CA ASP A 65 10.57 13.47 -11.69
C ASP A 65 9.87 13.76 -10.35
N GLY A 66 8.96 12.88 -9.93
CA GLY A 66 8.19 13.00 -8.68
C GLY A 66 7.19 14.15 -8.65
N THR A 67 6.88 14.77 -9.80
CA THR A 67 5.98 15.93 -9.89
C THR A 67 4.51 15.54 -9.96
N SER A 68 4.21 14.30 -10.33
CA SER A 68 2.85 13.76 -10.40
C SER A 68 2.75 12.37 -9.82
N PHE A 69 1.57 12.04 -9.31
CA PHE A 69 1.29 10.74 -8.72
C PHE A 69 -0.07 10.21 -9.19
N ALA A 70 -0.18 8.89 -9.25
CA ALA A 70 -1.40 8.15 -9.51
C ALA A 70 -1.67 7.20 -8.34
N VAL A 71 -2.88 7.27 -7.79
CA VAL A 71 -3.32 6.31 -6.77
C VAL A 71 -3.93 5.15 -7.50
N LEU A 72 -3.15 4.08 -7.59
CA LEU A 72 -3.49 2.89 -8.35
C LEU A 72 -4.59 2.09 -7.65
N LEU A 73 -4.44 1.91 -6.33
CA LEU A 73 -5.36 1.12 -5.55
C LEU A 73 -5.54 1.74 -4.17
N GLN A 74 -6.78 1.72 -3.69
CA GLN A 74 -7.05 1.77 -2.26
C GLN A 74 -7.54 0.40 -1.82
N VAL A 75 -6.85 -0.19 -0.84
CA VAL A 75 -7.14 -1.54 -0.38
C VAL A 75 -8.54 -1.56 0.28
N PRO A 76 -9.50 -2.33 -0.24
CA PRO A 76 -10.90 -2.24 0.18
C PRO A 76 -11.18 -2.90 1.53
N PHE A 77 -10.40 -3.92 1.91
CA PHE A 77 -10.57 -4.67 3.16
C PHE A 77 -9.26 -5.32 3.61
N ASN A 78 -9.23 -5.82 4.84
CA ASN A 78 -8.07 -6.49 5.40
C ASN A 78 -7.82 -7.83 4.73
N VAL A 79 -6.55 -8.23 4.62
CA VAL A 79 -6.21 -9.57 4.12
C VAL A 79 -6.53 -10.63 5.17
N PRO A 80 -6.95 -11.85 4.76
CA PRO A 80 -7.39 -12.87 5.71
C PRO A 80 -6.22 -13.53 6.45
N ASN A 81 -5.07 -13.67 5.80
CA ASN A 81 -3.93 -14.40 6.32
C ASN A 81 -2.95 -13.46 7.02
N SER A 82 -2.37 -13.91 8.13
CA SER A 82 -1.33 -13.17 8.84
C SER A 82 -0.27 -14.10 9.40
N GLY A 83 0.98 -13.67 9.37
CA GLY A 83 2.11 -14.41 9.90
C GLY A 83 3.44 -13.78 9.49
N ALA A 84 4.52 -14.14 10.18
CA ALA A 84 5.85 -13.75 9.74
C ALA A 84 6.16 -14.40 8.38
N ASN A 85 6.72 -13.62 7.46
CA ASN A 85 7.03 -14.02 6.09
C ASN A 85 5.81 -14.38 5.21
N VAL A 86 4.59 -14.02 5.64
CA VAL A 86 3.37 -14.12 4.82
C VAL A 86 3.36 -12.97 3.81
N ARG A 87 2.93 -13.26 2.59
CA ARG A 87 2.82 -12.31 1.49
C ARG A 87 1.36 -12.12 1.09
N TRP A 88 1.08 -10.94 0.56
CA TRP A 88 -0.15 -10.64 -0.15
C TRP A 88 0.17 -9.72 -1.33
N LEU A 89 -0.69 -9.75 -2.34
CA LEU A 89 -0.39 -9.25 -3.67
C LEU A 89 -1.45 -8.27 -4.15
N MET A 90 -1.00 -7.15 -4.70
CA MET A 90 -1.83 -6.24 -5.50
C MET A 90 -1.40 -6.39 -6.95
N ALA A 91 -2.33 -6.55 -7.88
CA ALA A 91 -1.99 -6.73 -9.28
C ALA A 91 -2.92 -5.99 -10.25
N SER A 92 -2.55 -6.00 -11.52
CA SER A 92 -3.27 -5.31 -12.59
C SER A 92 -3.35 -6.17 -13.85
N PRO A 93 -4.35 -5.94 -14.74
CA PRO A 93 -5.49 -5.02 -14.59
C PRO A 93 -6.68 -5.62 -13.83
N ASN A 94 -6.77 -6.95 -13.79
CA ASN A 94 -7.85 -7.72 -13.18
C ASN A 94 -7.44 -9.19 -13.07
N ASP A 95 -8.21 -9.96 -12.30
CA ASP A 95 -7.95 -11.37 -12.05
C ASP A 95 -7.81 -12.21 -13.33
N ALA A 96 -8.74 -12.07 -14.28
CA ALA A 96 -8.75 -12.85 -15.50
C ALA A 96 -7.49 -12.64 -16.35
N THR A 97 -7.03 -11.39 -16.46
CA THR A 97 -5.85 -11.04 -17.27
C THR A 97 -4.56 -11.37 -16.54
N PHE A 98 -4.47 -11.04 -15.25
CA PHE A 98 -3.28 -11.27 -14.45
C PHE A 98 -3.00 -12.77 -14.28
N SER A 99 -4.01 -13.55 -13.85
CA SER A 99 -3.83 -14.99 -13.62
C SER A 99 -3.52 -15.76 -14.90
N ALA A 100 -4.06 -15.35 -16.05
CA ALA A 100 -3.72 -15.93 -17.34
C ALA A 100 -2.23 -15.72 -17.72
N ALA A 101 -1.62 -14.61 -17.28
CA ALA A 101 -0.22 -14.29 -17.57
C ALA A 101 0.76 -14.83 -16.51
N SER A 102 0.38 -14.83 -15.23
CA SER A 102 1.26 -15.15 -14.11
C SER A 102 1.08 -16.57 -13.57
N GLY A 103 -0.09 -17.19 -13.79
CA GLY A 103 -0.48 -18.46 -13.17
C GLY A 103 -0.86 -18.35 -11.68
N ILE A 104 -0.94 -17.14 -11.12
CA ILE A 104 -1.32 -16.88 -9.72
C ILE A 104 -2.43 -15.84 -9.63
N HIS A 105 -3.16 -15.86 -8.51
CA HIS A 105 -4.18 -14.86 -8.17
C HIS A 105 -3.61 -13.86 -7.15
N ALA A 106 -3.92 -12.59 -7.33
CA ALA A 106 -3.63 -11.54 -6.37
C ALA A 106 -4.79 -11.35 -5.38
N ASP A 107 -4.50 -10.77 -4.22
CA ASP A 107 -5.51 -10.44 -3.21
C ASP A 107 -6.38 -9.25 -3.63
N PHE A 108 -5.79 -8.30 -4.35
CA PHE A 108 -6.47 -7.10 -4.83
C PHE A 108 -6.03 -6.72 -6.23
N TYR A 109 -6.91 -6.00 -6.93
CA TYR A 109 -6.67 -5.58 -8.30
C TYR A 109 -6.93 -4.08 -8.50
N TRP A 110 -6.12 -3.44 -9.34
CA TRP A 110 -6.45 -2.15 -9.94
C TRP A 110 -6.51 -2.25 -11.45
N ASP A 111 -7.33 -1.40 -12.05
CA ASP A 111 -7.46 -1.29 -13.50
C ASP A 111 -6.54 -0.19 -14.03
N ASN A 112 -5.57 -0.58 -14.86
CA ASN A 112 -4.60 0.31 -15.47
C ASN A 112 -5.25 1.43 -16.31
N ALA A 113 -6.41 1.15 -16.92
CA ALA A 113 -7.09 2.10 -17.80
C ALA A 113 -7.72 3.27 -17.04
N SER A 114 -8.11 3.06 -15.78
CA SER A 114 -8.80 4.06 -14.95
C SER A 114 -7.91 4.64 -13.86
N ALA A 115 -7.08 3.83 -13.21
CA ALA A 115 -6.24 4.27 -12.09
C ALA A 115 -4.81 4.63 -12.49
N GLY A 116 -4.35 4.20 -13.67
CA GLY A 116 -3.01 4.45 -14.19
C GLY A 116 -2.05 3.25 -14.04
N ASN A 117 -0.79 3.48 -14.35
CA ASN A 117 0.25 2.45 -14.42
C ASN A 117 1.45 2.82 -13.54
N ILE A 118 2.18 1.80 -13.10
CA ILE A 118 3.57 1.95 -12.66
C ILE A 118 4.43 2.10 -13.91
N ASP A 119 5.23 3.16 -14.03
CA ASP A 119 6.14 3.32 -15.16
C ASP A 119 7.26 2.25 -15.10
N PRO A 120 7.53 1.51 -16.19
CA PRO A 120 8.55 0.46 -16.19
C PRO A 120 9.99 0.97 -16.28
N THR A 121 10.21 2.27 -16.49
CA THR A 121 11.53 2.86 -16.75
C THR A 121 12.08 3.67 -15.59
N CYS A 122 11.23 4.35 -14.83
CA CYS A 122 11.64 5.19 -13.70
C CYS A 122 10.46 5.53 -12.77
N GLY A 123 10.72 6.30 -11.71
CA GLY A 123 9.70 6.73 -10.75
C GLY A 123 9.79 6.00 -9.41
N MET A 124 8.69 6.01 -8.66
CA MET A 124 8.62 5.43 -7.32
C MET A 124 7.28 4.78 -7.06
N VAL A 125 7.28 3.67 -6.33
CA VAL A 125 6.08 3.03 -5.81
C VAL A 125 6.05 3.21 -4.29
N CYS A 126 4.93 3.74 -3.80
CA CYS A 126 4.67 3.95 -2.38
C CYS A 126 3.45 3.15 -1.96
N TRP A 127 3.53 2.52 -0.80
CA TRP A 127 2.38 1.87 -0.16
C TRP A 127 2.30 2.23 1.32
N GLY A 128 1.08 2.50 1.81
CA GLY A 128 0.83 2.73 3.22
C GLY A 128 -0.49 3.45 3.51
N ALA A 129 -0.68 3.89 4.75
CA ALA A 129 -1.74 4.81 5.15
C ALA A 129 -1.16 5.99 5.95
N PRO A 130 -1.75 7.20 5.88
CA PRO A 130 -1.34 8.35 6.66
C PRO A 130 -1.86 8.16 8.07
N GLY A 131 -1.02 7.56 8.91
CA GLY A 131 -1.21 7.52 10.36
C GLY A 131 -2.20 6.49 10.89
N GLY A 132 -2.47 6.56 12.21
CA GLY A 132 -3.29 5.60 12.96
C GLY A 132 -4.80 5.77 12.82
N PHE A 133 -5.23 6.89 12.24
CA PHE A 133 -6.59 7.10 11.75
C PHE A 133 -6.46 7.34 10.26
N VAL A 134 -7.08 6.52 9.43
CA VAL A 134 -7.07 6.72 7.99
C VAL A 134 -7.91 7.96 7.69
N PRO A 135 -7.34 9.11 7.30
CA PRO A 135 -8.14 10.22 6.81
C PRO A 135 -8.83 9.78 5.51
N PRO A 136 -9.91 10.46 5.09
CA PRO A 136 -10.60 10.12 3.85
C PRO A 136 -9.60 10.00 2.69
N PRO A 137 -9.64 8.93 1.89
CA PRO A 137 -8.68 8.67 0.81
C PRO A 137 -8.52 9.81 -0.19
N ALA A 138 -9.60 10.58 -0.40
CA ALA A 138 -9.62 11.78 -1.24
C ALA A 138 -8.85 12.99 -0.65
N THR A 139 -8.34 12.88 0.58
CA THR A 139 -7.67 13.97 1.31
C THR A 139 -6.21 13.67 1.64
N TRP A 140 -5.63 12.59 1.08
CA TRP A 140 -4.18 12.41 1.22
C TRP A 140 -3.53 13.12 0.05
N ASP A 141 -3.08 14.32 0.36
CA ASP A 141 -2.17 15.16 -0.41
C ASP A 141 -0.73 14.86 0.03
#